data_AF-A0A7C4QNY3-F1
#
_entry.id   AF-A0A7C4QNY3-F1
#
_cell.length_a   1.000
_cell.length_b   1.000
_cell.length_c   1.000
_cell.angle_alpha   90.00
_cell.angle_beta   90.00
_cell.angle_gamma   90.00
#
_symmetry.space_group_name_H-M   'P 1'
#
loop_
_entity.id
_entity.type
_entity.pdbx_description
1 polymer ?
#
loop_
_entity_poly.entity_id
_entity_poly.type
_entity_poly.pdbx_seq_one_letter_code
_entity_poly.pdbx_strand_id
1 'polypeptide(L)'
;MKKLFAVSLLAALALLQTGCECPCEKQRQRAAAQTLPPGAAGVAAQPLELLGARVKDSVDSPGLQMRKLEDGRLEVTGILHNKLNRRIQVQVNCSFKDAQGFPIEESPYQNAFLDEQGTTVVTFTSLKPGPTQFTVRVREAR
;
A
#
# COMPACT_ATOMS: atom_id res chain seq x y z
N MET A 1 23.02 -5.51 77.58
CA MET A 1 22.49 -4.48 76.64
C MET A 1 21.86 -5.22 75.46
N LYS A 2 20.52 -5.24 75.35
CA LYS A 2 19.74 -4.64 74.22
C LYS A 2 20.20 -5.22 72.85
N LYS A 3 19.45 -6.01 72.07
CA LYS A 3 18.00 -6.06 71.70
C LYS A 3 17.68 -7.43 71.03
N LEU A 4 16.58 -8.10 71.38
CA LEU A 4 15.28 -8.22 70.67
C LEU A 4 15.30 -9.13 69.40
N PHE A 5 14.60 -10.29 69.45
CA PHE A 5 13.39 -10.70 68.68
C PHE A 5 13.50 -10.60 67.13
N ALA A 6 12.96 -11.48 66.29
CA ALA A 6 12.27 -12.77 66.36
C ALA A 6 11.86 -13.15 64.92
N VAL A 7 11.29 -14.35 64.79
CA VAL A 7 10.33 -14.78 63.76
C VAL A 7 10.91 -15.32 62.44
N SER A 8 11.14 -16.64 62.48
CA SER A 8 10.80 -17.57 61.41
C SER A 8 9.31 -17.42 61.04
N LEU A 9 8.99 -17.24 59.75
CA LEU A 9 7.71 -17.70 59.22
C LEU A 9 7.87 -18.16 57.77
N LEU A 10 7.92 -19.48 57.63
CA LEU A 10 7.65 -20.23 56.42
C LEU A 10 6.19 -19.94 56.00
N ALA A 11 5.97 -19.36 54.82
CA ALA A 11 4.65 -19.28 54.21
C ALA A 11 4.78 -19.60 52.71
N ALA A 12 4.52 -20.86 52.39
CA ALA A 12 4.15 -21.28 51.05
C ALA A 12 2.71 -20.83 50.79
N LEU A 13 2.44 -20.15 49.67
CA LEU A 13 1.16 -20.30 48.99
C LEU A 13 1.27 -19.91 47.51
N ALA A 14 0.84 -20.83 46.68
CA ALA A 14 0.77 -20.77 45.23
C ALA A 14 -0.15 -19.66 44.73
N LEU A 15 0.09 -19.19 43.50
CA LEU A 15 -0.91 -19.16 42.43
C LEU A 15 -0.18 -18.97 41.08
N LEU A 16 -0.21 -20.03 40.27
CA LEU A 16 0.13 -20.02 38.87
C LEU A 16 -0.81 -19.06 38.12
N GLN A 17 -0.25 -18.01 37.51
CA GLN A 17 -0.90 -17.32 36.40
C GLN A 17 -0.21 -17.75 35.10
N THR A 18 -0.51 -18.96 34.65
CA THR A 18 -0.33 -19.35 33.25
C THR A 18 -1.54 -18.81 32.48
N GLY A 19 -1.46 -17.55 32.04
CA GLY A 19 -2.36 -17.04 31.02
C GLY A 19 -2.07 -17.75 29.71
N CYS A 20 -2.99 -18.60 29.26
CA CYS A 20 -2.98 -19.13 27.90
C CYS A 20 -3.22 -17.97 26.92
N GLU A 21 -2.14 -17.37 26.43
CA GLU A 21 -2.20 -16.51 25.25
C GLU A 21 -2.39 -17.41 24.03
N CYS A 22 -3.64 -17.56 23.57
CA CYS A 22 -3.96 -18.25 22.32
C CYS A 22 -3.35 -17.49 21.13
N PRO A 23 -2.38 -18.06 20.39
CA PRO A 23 -1.82 -17.44 19.20
C PRO A 23 -2.58 -17.92 17.97
N CYS A 24 -3.77 -17.36 17.70
CA CYS A 24 -4.45 -17.56 16.40
C CYS A 24 -4.90 -16.27 15.71
N GLU A 25 -4.68 -15.09 16.29
CA GLU A 25 -5.08 -13.80 15.73
C GLU A 25 -3.88 -12.95 15.24
N LYS A 26 -2.90 -13.55 14.54
CA LYS A 26 -1.72 -12.79 14.04
C LYS A 26 -1.41 -12.95 12.55
N GLN A 27 -2.22 -13.66 11.76
CA GLN A 27 -1.87 -13.97 10.37
C GLN A 27 -2.72 -13.27 9.29
N ARG A 28 -3.71 -12.45 9.64
CA ARG A 28 -4.53 -11.73 8.64
C ARG A 28 -4.10 -10.31 8.30
N GLN A 29 -3.08 -9.74 8.94
CA GLN A 29 -2.67 -8.34 8.74
C GLN A 29 -1.28 -8.16 8.10
N ARG A 30 -0.71 -9.18 7.45
CA ARG A 30 0.57 -9.06 6.72
C ARG A 30 0.48 -9.54 5.28
N ALA A 31 -0.46 -8.98 4.53
CA ALA A 31 -0.45 -9.00 3.07
C ALA A 31 -1.25 -7.81 2.54
N ALA A 32 -0.69 -6.60 2.64
CA ALA A 32 -0.97 -5.40 1.82
C ALA A 32 -0.71 -4.11 2.63
N ALA A 33 0.56 -3.80 2.88
CA ALA A 33 1.01 -2.43 3.18
C ALA A 33 2.53 -2.41 3.10
N GLN A 34 3.08 -2.39 1.89
CA GLN A 34 4.43 -1.86 1.74
C GLN A 34 4.30 -0.34 1.80
N THR A 35 4.55 0.16 3.00
CA THR A 35 4.66 1.55 3.40
C THR A 35 5.57 2.32 2.44
N LEU A 36 4.99 3.32 1.77
CA LEU A 36 5.74 4.46 1.24
C LEU A 36 6.59 5.03 2.40
N PRO A 37 7.88 5.39 2.21
CA PRO A 37 8.71 5.90 3.30
C PRO A 37 8.02 7.09 4.01
N PRO A 38 8.00 7.11 5.35
CA PRO A 38 7.36 8.17 6.12
C PRO A 38 8.22 9.43 6.02
N GLY A 39 7.85 10.36 5.13
CA GLY A 39 8.61 11.59 4.94
C GLY A 39 7.96 12.70 4.11
N ALA A 40 6.87 12.43 3.39
CA ALA A 40 6.16 13.45 2.62
C ALA A 40 4.87 13.89 3.34
N ALA A 41 5.01 14.63 4.43
CA ALA A 41 3.91 15.34 5.09
C ALA A 41 3.59 16.63 4.32
N GLY A 42 3.02 16.48 3.13
CA GLY A 42 2.40 17.55 2.36
C GLY A 42 1.34 16.88 1.50
N VAL A 43 0.06 17.13 1.81
CA VAL A 43 -1.16 16.56 1.20
C VAL A 43 -0.85 15.47 0.17
N ALA A 44 -0.56 14.26 0.63
CA ALA A 44 -0.21 13.16 -0.26
C ALA A 44 -1.45 12.84 -1.09
N ALA A 45 -1.48 13.32 -2.34
CA ALA A 45 -2.43 12.88 -3.33
C ALA A 45 -2.37 11.34 -3.34
N GLN A 46 -3.53 10.68 -3.21
CA GLN A 46 -3.58 9.23 -3.23
C GLN A 46 -2.85 8.74 -4.49
N PRO A 47 -1.94 7.75 -4.39
CA PRO A 47 -1.13 7.31 -5.53
C PRO A 47 -1.98 6.66 -6.64
N LEU A 48 -3.26 6.40 -6.36
CA LEU A 48 -4.28 5.94 -7.30
C LEU A 48 -5.45 6.93 -7.36
N GLU A 49 -5.86 7.30 -8.57
CA GLU A 49 -7.06 8.08 -8.83
C GLU A 49 -7.98 7.31 -9.78
N LEU A 50 -9.17 6.95 -9.30
CA LEU A 50 -10.19 6.29 -10.12
C LEU A 50 -11.18 7.34 -10.64
N LEU A 51 -11.19 7.54 -11.95
CA LEU A 51 -11.95 8.56 -12.64
C LEU A 51 -13.29 7.99 -13.11
N GLY A 52 -14.37 8.44 -12.46
CA GLY A 52 -15.75 8.05 -12.76
C GLY A 52 -16.32 6.98 -11.82
N ALA A 53 -17.64 6.97 -11.65
CA ALA A 53 -18.32 6.09 -10.72
C ALA A 53 -18.15 4.60 -11.10
N ARG A 54 -18.33 4.27 -12.39
CA ARG A 54 -18.20 2.88 -12.87
C ARG A 54 -16.83 2.28 -12.57
N VAL A 55 -15.75 3.04 -12.77
CA VAL A 55 -14.38 2.58 -12.48
C VAL A 55 -14.18 2.39 -10.99
N LYS A 56 -14.66 3.31 -10.14
CA LYS A 56 -14.57 3.20 -8.67
C LYS A 56 -15.25 1.93 -8.14
N ASP A 57 -16.37 1.54 -8.73
CA ASP A 57 -17.11 0.36 -8.28
C ASP A 57 -16.48 -0.95 -8.77
N SER A 58 -15.86 -0.92 -9.96
CA SER A 58 -15.40 -2.11 -10.68
C SER A 58 -13.91 -2.41 -10.57
N VAL A 59 -13.07 -1.42 -10.26
CA VAL A 59 -11.61 -1.57 -10.24
C VAL A 59 -11.06 -1.19 -8.88
N ASP A 60 -10.12 -1.99 -8.39
CA ASP A 60 -9.23 -1.66 -7.29
C ASP A 60 -7.77 -1.94 -7.67
N SER A 61 -6.85 -1.59 -6.78
CA SER A 61 -5.41 -1.74 -7.01
C SER A 61 -4.76 -2.36 -5.77
N PRO A 62 -4.53 -3.68 -5.72
CA PRO A 62 -3.95 -4.34 -4.55
C PRO A 62 -2.52 -3.88 -4.23
N GLY A 63 -1.80 -3.29 -5.19
CA GLY A 63 -0.48 -2.73 -4.94
C GLY A 63 -0.03 -1.75 -6.02
N LEU A 64 0.64 -0.69 -5.56
CA LEU A 64 1.41 0.23 -6.39
C LEU A 64 2.84 0.24 -5.86
N GLN A 65 3.80 0.16 -6.78
CA GLN A 65 5.22 0.14 -6.48
C GLN A 65 5.92 1.19 -7.34
N MET A 66 6.93 1.82 -6.76
CA MET A 66 7.84 2.70 -7.49
C MET A 66 9.27 2.23 -7.34
N ARG A 67 10.05 2.39 -8.40
CA ARG A 67 11.46 2.04 -8.46
C ARG A 67 12.19 3.15 -9.18
N LYS A 68 13.22 3.69 -8.53
CA LYS A 68 14.15 4.62 -9.20
C LYS A 68 15.15 3.80 -10.02
N LEU A 69 15.30 4.16 -11.28
CA LEU A 69 16.27 3.57 -12.20
C LEU A 69 17.66 4.17 -11.95
N GLU A 70 18.71 3.48 -12.41
CA GLU A 70 20.10 3.93 -12.25
C GLU A 70 20.37 5.28 -12.95
N ASP A 71 19.63 5.56 -14.03
CA ASP A 71 19.68 6.83 -14.77
C ASP A 71 18.88 7.98 -14.12
N GLY A 72 18.24 7.72 -12.97
CA GLY A 72 17.46 8.71 -12.24
C GLY A 72 16.01 8.87 -12.71
N ARG A 73 15.54 8.10 -13.70
CA ARG A 73 14.13 8.01 -14.08
C ARG A 73 13.34 7.22 -13.04
N LEU A 74 12.01 7.38 -13.06
CA LEU A 74 11.10 6.69 -12.16
C LEU A 74 10.29 5.66 -12.94
N GLU A 75 10.36 4.41 -12.50
CA GLU A 75 9.48 3.34 -12.93
C GLU A 75 8.36 3.15 -11.90
N VAL A 76 7.13 3.05 -12.36
CA VAL A 76 5.94 2.81 -11.53
C VAL A 76 5.25 1.57 -12.06
N THR A 77 5.08 0.58 -11.19
CA THR A 77 4.35 -0.65 -11.50
C THR A 77 3.11 -0.74 -10.61
N GLY A 78 1.95 -0.87 -11.23
CA GLY A 78 0.67 -1.02 -10.56
C GLY A 78 0.01 -2.34 -10.91
N ILE A 79 -0.65 -2.94 -9.92
CA ILE A 79 -1.52 -4.10 -10.13
C ILE A 79 -2.95 -3.58 -10.09
N LEU A 80 -3.69 -3.77 -11.17
CA LEU A 80 -5.13 -3.48 -11.24
C LEU A 80 -5.89 -4.78 -11.08
N HIS A 81 -6.98 -4.76 -10.31
CA HIS A 81 -7.86 -5.91 -10.11
C HIS A 81 -9.29 -5.54 -10.51
N ASN A 82 -9.93 -6.47 -11.22
CA ASN A 82 -11.33 -6.36 -11.59
C ASN A 82 -12.19 -6.99 -10.50
N LYS A 83 -13.18 -6.25 -10.00
CA LYS A 83 -14.14 -6.73 -9.00
C LYS A 83 -15.42 -7.29 -9.62
N LEU A 84 -15.54 -7.27 -10.95
CA LEU A 84 -16.69 -7.75 -11.68
C LEU A 84 -16.45 -9.14 -12.27
N ASN A 85 -17.52 -9.92 -12.32
CA ASN A 85 -17.58 -11.21 -13.02
C ASN A 85 -17.85 -11.04 -14.53
N ARG A 86 -17.18 -10.06 -15.15
CA ARG A 86 -17.17 -9.81 -16.59
C ARG A 86 -15.90 -9.07 -16.96
N ARG A 87 -15.41 -9.29 -18.19
CA ARG A 87 -14.26 -8.56 -18.72
C ARG A 87 -14.61 -7.08 -18.87
N ILE A 88 -13.69 -6.22 -18.48
CA ILE A 88 -13.78 -4.77 -18.66
C ILE A 88 -12.51 -4.22 -19.30
N GLN A 89 -12.67 -3.11 -20.00
CA GLN A 89 -11.56 -2.36 -20.56
C GLN A 89 -11.51 -0.99 -19.89
N VAL A 90 -10.31 -0.64 -19.43
CA VAL A 90 -10.04 0.68 -18.84
C VAL A 90 -8.86 1.33 -19.54
N GLN A 91 -8.74 2.63 -19.37
CA GLN A 91 -7.57 3.39 -19.79
C GLN A 91 -6.81 3.85 -18.57
N VAL A 92 -5.49 3.67 -18.62
CA VAL A 92 -4.60 3.89 -17.49
C VAL A 92 -3.51 4.88 -17.89
N ASN A 93 -3.18 5.78 -16.99
CA ASN A 93 -2.16 6.81 -17.15
C ASN A 93 -1.34 6.92 -15.86
N CYS A 94 -0.11 7.40 -15.96
CA CYS A 94 0.70 7.81 -14.82
C CYS A 94 1.08 9.30 -14.96
N SER A 95 0.75 10.09 -13.94
CA SER A 95 1.25 11.45 -13.77
C SER A 95 2.45 11.42 -12.83
N PHE A 96 3.62 11.73 -13.37
CA PHE A 96 4.87 11.82 -12.63
C PHE A 96 5.02 13.22 -12.04
N LYS A 97 5.36 13.28 -10.75
CA LYS A 97 5.36 14.50 -9.96
C LYS A 97 6.71 14.77 -9.30
N ASP A 98 6.99 16.05 -9.05
CA ASP A 98 8.15 16.48 -8.27
C ASP A 98 7.92 16.26 -6.76
N ALA A 99 8.89 16.67 -5.93
CA ALA A 99 8.81 16.53 -4.48
C ALA A 99 7.71 17.40 -3.85
N GLN A 100 7.26 18.43 -4.57
CA GLN A 100 6.22 19.37 -4.19
C GLN A 100 4.84 18.92 -4.69
N GLY A 101 4.76 17.83 -5.46
CA GLY A 101 3.53 17.25 -5.98
C GLY A 101 3.05 17.84 -7.32
N PHE A 102 3.83 18.69 -7.98
CA PHE A 102 3.49 19.24 -9.28
C PHE A 102 3.80 18.23 -10.40
N PRO A 103 2.88 18.06 -11.38
CA PRO A 103 3.11 17.16 -12.50
C PRO A 103 4.23 17.71 -13.39
N ILE A 104 5.34 16.96 -13.49
CA ILE A 104 6.44 17.26 -14.41
C ILE A 104 6.16 16.62 -15.78
N GLU A 105 5.58 15.42 -15.75
CA GLU A 105 5.38 14.58 -16.92
C GLU A 105 4.11 13.74 -16.76
N GLU A 106 3.47 13.45 -17.89
CA GLU A 106 2.29 12.59 -17.94
C GLU A 106 2.45 11.58 -19.08
N SER A 107 2.25 10.30 -18.79
CA SER A 107 2.26 9.26 -19.81
C SER A 107 0.99 9.32 -20.68
N PRO A 108 1.00 8.86 -21.94
CA PRO A 108 -0.24 8.71 -22.68
C PRO A 108 -1.17 7.68 -22.00
N TYR A 109 -2.48 7.86 -22.17
CA TYR A 109 -3.44 6.84 -21.74
C TYR A 109 -3.28 5.57 -22.59
N GLN A 110 -3.09 4.44 -21.92
CA GLN A 110 -3.02 3.12 -22.55
C GLN A 110 -4.20 2.25 -22.13
N ASN A 111 -4.68 1.40 -23.03
CA ASN A 111 -5.73 0.44 -22.72
C ASN A 111 -5.17 -0.67 -21.82
N ALA A 112 -5.89 -1.02 -20.76
CA ALA A 112 -5.68 -2.22 -19.97
C ALA A 112 -6.96 -3.06 -20.02
N PHE A 113 -6.79 -4.33 -20.36
CA PHE A 113 -7.87 -5.31 -20.39
C PHE A 113 -7.84 -6.07 -19.08
N LEU A 114 -8.92 -5.99 -18.32
CA LEU A 114 -9.05 -6.70 -17.06
C LEU A 114 -10.03 -7.85 -17.26
N ASP A 115 -9.52 -9.08 -17.13
CA ASP A 115 -10.35 -10.29 -17.18
C ASP A 115 -11.24 -10.41 -15.93
N GLU A 116 -12.21 -11.31 -15.97
CA GLU A 116 -13.22 -11.47 -14.91
C GLU A 116 -12.56 -11.85 -13.58
N GLN A 117 -12.79 -11.06 -12.53
CA GLN A 117 -12.11 -11.22 -11.23
C GLN A 117 -10.57 -11.31 -11.33
N GLY A 118 -10.00 -10.83 -12.44
CA GLY A 118 -8.60 -10.99 -12.78
C GLY A 118 -7.74 -9.82 -12.31
N THR A 119 -6.43 -10.05 -12.27
CA THR A 119 -5.44 -9.00 -12.03
C THR A 119 -4.61 -8.74 -13.28
N THR A 120 -4.21 -7.49 -13.50
CA THR A 120 -3.38 -7.08 -14.62
C THR A 120 -2.33 -6.11 -14.12
N VAL A 121 -1.09 -6.32 -14.56
CA VAL A 121 0.03 -5.46 -14.20
C VAL A 121 0.22 -4.41 -15.27
N VAL A 122 0.35 -3.15 -14.85
CA VAL A 122 0.69 -2.01 -15.70
C VAL A 122 1.99 -1.39 -15.22
N THR A 123 2.87 -1.07 -16.15
CA THR A 123 4.16 -0.44 -15.85
C THR A 123 4.31 0.83 -16.67
N PHE A 124 4.80 1.88 -16.01
CA PHE A 124 5.08 3.17 -16.60
C PHE A 124 6.51 3.56 -16.25
N THR A 125 7.21 4.17 -17.19
CA THR A 125 8.55 4.70 -16.99
C THR A 125 8.56 6.15 -17.38
N SER A 126 9.07 7.02 -16.51
CA SER A 126 9.24 8.43 -16.85
C SER A 126 10.25 8.58 -17.98
N LEU A 127 10.04 9.54 -18.87
CA LEU A 127 10.98 9.87 -19.93
C LEU A 127 12.14 10.70 -19.37
N LYS A 128 11.88 11.53 -18.36
CA LYS A 128 12.88 12.40 -17.74
C LYS A 128 13.27 11.91 -16.34
N PRO A 129 14.54 12.10 -15.93
CA PRO A 129 14.93 11.95 -14.54
C PRO A 129 14.36 13.09 -13.70
N GLY A 130 14.19 12.88 -12.40
CA GLY A 130 13.74 13.92 -11.46
C GLY A 130 12.38 13.69 -10.78
N PRO A 131 11.40 12.96 -11.34
CA PRO A 131 10.18 12.64 -10.61
C PRO A 131 10.48 11.86 -9.32
N THR A 132 9.84 12.26 -8.24
CA THR A 132 9.95 11.61 -6.92
C THR A 132 8.61 11.09 -6.42
N GLN A 133 7.51 11.60 -6.99
CA GLN A 133 6.15 11.21 -6.68
C GLN A 133 5.43 10.79 -7.96
N PHE A 134 4.28 10.11 -7.80
CA PHE A 134 3.47 9.69 -8.92
C PHE A 134 1.99 9.60 -8.54
N THR A 135 1.13 9.62 -9.55
CA THR A 135 -0.30 9.33 -9.41
C THR A 135 -0.76 8.53 -10.62
N VAL A 136 -1.19 7.30 -10.40
CA VAL A 136 -1.79 6.45 -11.43
C VAL A 136 -3.26 6.81 -11.55
N ARG A 137 -3.72 7.13 -12.75
CA ARG A 137 -5.11 7.49 -13.02
C ARG A 137 -5.75 6.45 -13.92
N VAL A 138 -6.93 6.01 -13.54
CA VAL A 138 -7.70 4.99 -14.25
C VAL A 138 -9.03 5.59 -14.67
N ARG A 139 -9.40 5.47 -15.94
CA ARG A 139 -10.69 5.92 -16.46
C ARG A 139 -11.34 4.85 -17.32
N GLU A 140 -12.64 5.02 -17.56
CA GLU A 140 -13.39 4.15 -18.47
C GLU A 140 -12.85 4.28 -19.91
N ALA A 141 -12.70 3.14 -20.59
CA ALA A 141 -12.42 3.14 -22.02
C ALA A 141 -13.70 3.56 -22.76
N ARG A 142 -13.57 4.55 -23.65
CA ARG A 142 -14.67 5.02 -24.51
C ARG A 142 -14.80 4.15 -25.75
#